data_AF-A0A960NYU4-F1
#
_entry.id   AF-A0A960NYU4-F1
#
_cell.length_a   1.000
_cell.length_b   1.000
_cell.length_c   1.000
_cell.angle_alpha   90.00
_cell.angle_beta   90.00
_cell.angle_gamma   90.00
#
_symmetry.space_group_name_H-M   'P 1'
#
loop_
_entity.id
_entity.type
_entity.pdbx_description
1 polymer ?
#
loop_
_entity_poly.entity_id
_entity_poly.type
_entity_poly.pdbx_seq_one_letter_code
_entity_poly.pdbx_strand_id
1 'polypeptide(L)'
;MTRRLHTTILILLGAALAAPALAGVLYVPIAVNQYEDGITRRTDLWISNPSDTDLGGFFSTFLPALSDGTVRTEEPPAYFVAPGESVRFTDLVPVGGAGMLEIEASPGLIVSARLVSEVDGLNEIPEPVELPVLGSGNILPAGHRAWLQGLERFDDYRYSNFGIVNLGQATMNCSLDVRQASGLLIIQNINIPMPPLSMVQYKDAFKLLPLPFVPTGARMSVTCDQPFWTFFSLYDDRTGAKQLIEPSMTPEDSTLAKPSADTGGGGGEPEPPPPPPVGGATTFTLPGQYLNCSPNNTNWRFNMPFGGSKQFKKIILDFDVRTAGWDSHNSNGYHCVFWLNNGNSWSDMMGYLNALGTRNLMRLEVNAGTELRQNKGPGLQTNSSYHINYVFDTNARQVSYKVTSGGGTRVQASYGNSLNKINTGSMFIEFGTQLAPEGPEATTYNWKFSNFQAQFIP
;
A
#
# COMPACT_ATOMS: atom_id res chain seq x y z
N MET A 1 -28.81 -36.03 -76.44
CA MET A 1 -28.77 -36.84 -75.20
C MET A 1 -27.32 -37.02 -74.78
N THR A 2 -26.81 -36.17 -73.90
CA THR A 2 -25.47 -36.31 -73.29
C THR A 2 -25.52 -35.59 -71.95
N ARG A 3 -25.72 -36.35 -70.87
CA ARG A 3 -25.76 -35.87 -69.49
C ARG A 3 -24.32 -35.62 -69.00
N ARG A 4 -24.01 -34.38 -68.60
CA ARG A 4 -22.79 -34.02 -67.86
C ARG A 4 -23.05 -34.26 -66.36
N LEU A 5 -22.36 -35.24 -65.77
CA LEU A 5 -22.26 -35.36 -64.31
C LEU A 5 -21.41 -34.21 -63.77
N HIS A 6 -21.97 -33.43 -62.83
CA HIS A 6 -21.21 -32.54 -61.97
C HIS A 6 -20.79 -33.33 -60.73
N THR A 7 -19.48 -33.49 -60.53
CA THR A 7 -18.90 -34.03 -59.31
C THR A 7 -18.59 -32.86 -58.39
N THR A 8 -19.45 -32.60 -57.41
CA THR A 8 -19.21 -31.64 -56.33
C THR A 8 -18.26 -32.29 -55.32
N ILE A 9 -17.00 -31.83 -55.28
CA ILE A 9 -16.03 -32.21 -54.26
C ILE A 9 -16.34 -31.38 -53.01
N LEU A 10 -16.85 -32.05 -51.97
CA LEU A 10 -17.02 -31.50 -50.63
C LEU A 10 -15.64 -31.57 -49.94
N ILE A 11 -14.90 -30.45 -49.90
CA ILE A 11 -13.67 -30.35 -49.13
C ILE A 11 -14.07 -30.13 -47.66
N LEU A 12 -14.06 -31.19 -46.86
CA LEU A 12 -14.03 -31.07 -45.39
C LEU A 12 -12.63 -30.57 -45.02
N LEU A 13 -12.48 -29.25 -44.86
CA LEU A 13 -11.32 -28.64 -44.23
C LEU A 13 -11.43 -28.90 -42.73
N GLY A 14 -10.83 -30.00 -42.25
CA GLY A 14 -10.60 -30.19 -40.82
C GLY A 14 -9.59 -29.14 -40.36
N ALA A 15 -10.08 -28.06 -39.75
CA ALA A 15 -9.23 -27.11 -39.04
C ALA A 15 -8.61 -27.86 -37.86
N ALA A 16 -7.38 -28.35 -38.04
CA ALA A 16 -6.55 -28.78 -36.93
C ALA A 16 -6.30 -27.54 -36.07
N LEU A 17 -6.99 -27.43 -34.94
CA LEU A 17 -6.72 -26.45 -33.90
C LEU A 17 -5.27 -26.69 -33.45
N ALA A 18 -4.34 -25.88 -33.95
CA ALA A 18 -2.97 -25.90 -33.48
C ALA A 18 -2.99 -25.53 -32.00
N ALA A 19 -2.38 -26.36 -31.16
CA ALA A 19 -2.18 -26.02 -29.76
C ALA A 19 -1.46 -24.67 -29.67
N PRO A 20 -1.86 -23.79 -28.74
CA PRO A 20 -1.23 -22.48 -28.61
C PRO A 20 0.27 -22.65 -28.35
N ALA A 21 1.10 -21.83 -29.01
CA ALA A 21 2.49 -21.68 -28.59
C ALA A 21 2.50 -20.94 -27.25
N LEU A 22 3.05 -21.55 -26.20
CA LEU A 22 2.98 -21.06 -24.82
C LEU A 22 4.26 -20.27 -24.45
N ALA A 23 4.11 -19.12 -23.80
CA ALA A 23 5.22 -18.23 -23.41
C ALA A 23 5.74 -18.48 -21.99
N GLY A 24 4.90 -19.06 -21.12
CA GLY A 24 5.24 -19.28 -19.73
C GLY A 24 4.05 -19.78 -18.93
N VAL A 25 4.34 -20.21 -17.70
CA VAL A 25 3.34 -20.67 -16.73
C VAL A 25 3.23 -19.63 -15.61
N LEU A 26 2.01 -19.27 -15.28
CA LEU A 26 1.66 -18.35 -14.20
C LEU A 26 0.83 -19.10 -13.15
N TYR A 27 0.87 -18.64 -11.91
CA TYR A 27 0.09 -19.21 -10.82
C TYR A 27 -0.71 -18.14 -10.09
N VAL A 28 -1.99 -18.39 -9.85
CA VAL A 28 -2.84 -17.54 -9.00
C VAL A 28 -3.06 -18.28 -7.69
N PRO A 29 -2.44 -17.84 -6.58
CA PRO A 29 -2.69 -18.41 -5.27
C PRO A 29 -4.08 -17.97 -4.77
N ILE A 30 -4.61 -18.67 -3.76
CA ILE A 30 -5.94 -18.36 -3.21
C ILE A 30 -7.03 -18.53 -4.27
N ALA A 31 -6.95 -19.61 -5.03
CA ALA A 31 -8.03 -20.06 -5.90
C ALA A 31 -9.09 -20.73 -5.03
N VAL A 32 -10.17 -20.01 -4.74
CA VAL A 32 -11.27 -20.47 -3.89
C VAL A 32 -12.61 -20.32 -4.59
N ASN A 33 -13.53 -21.22 -4.28
CA ASN A 33 -14.93 -21.11 -4.64
C ASN A 33 -15.76 -21.78 -3.54
N GLN A 34 -15.96 -21.07 -2.44
CA GLN A 34 -16.49 -21.64 -1.20
C GLN A 34 -17.63 -20.80 -0.64
N TYR A 35 -18.64 -21.45 -0.10
CA TYR A 35 -19.70 -20.83 0.68
C TYR A 35 -19.54 -21.24 2.15
N GLU A 36 -19.45 -20.27 3.05
CA GLU A 36 -19.31 -20.50 4.48
C GLU A 36 -19.96 -19.36 5.26
N ASP A 37 -20.75 -19.71 6.27
CA ASP A 37 -21.39 -18.76 7.21
C ASP A 37 -22.12 -17.58 6.54
N GLY A 38 -22.82 -17.84 5.44
CA GLY A 38 -23.55 -16.82 4.69
C GLY A 38 -22.69 -15.98 3.74
N ILE A 39 -21.43 -16.37 3.50
CA ILE A 39 -20.51 -15.69 2.59
C ILE A 39 -20.04 -16.65 1.50
N THR A 40 -20.30 -16.29 0.25
CA THR A 40 -19.63 -16.90 -0.90
C THR A 40 -18.33 -16.16 -1.18
N ARG A 41 -17.20 -16.87 -1.20
CA ARG A 41 -15.89 -16.38 -1.64
C ARG A 41 -15.50 -17.07 -2.92
N ARG A 42 -15.18 -16.29 -3.94
CA ARG A 42 -14.82 -16.80 -5.27
C ARG A 42 -13.62 -16.06 -5.85
N THR A 43 -12.75 -16.80 -6.50
CA THR A 43 -11.67 -16.25 -7.31
C THR A 43 -12.15 -16.04 -8.73
N ASP A 44 -12.11 -14.79 -9.17
CA ASP A 44 -12.37 -14.40 -10.54
C ASP A 44 -11.05 -14.17 -11.26
N LEU A 45 -10.91 -14.75 -12.46
CA LEU A 45 -9.74 -14.56 -13.33
C LEU A 45 -10.11 -13.69 -14.52
N TRP A 46 -9.31 -12.69 -14.82
CA TRP A 46 -9.41 -11.89 -16.03
C TRP A 46 -8.24 -12.21 -16.96
N ILE A 47 -8.56 -12.57 -18.20
CA ILE A 47 -7.58 -12.77 -19.27
C ILE A 47 -7.87 -11.74 -20.35
N SER A 48 -6.89 -10.90 -20.65
CA SER A 48 -6.97 -9.88 -21.69
C SER A 48 -6.02 -10.21 -22.83
N ASN A 49 -6.51 -10.12 -24.06
CA ASN A 49 -5.72 -10.24 -25.27
C ASN A 49 -5.55 -8.86 -25.92
N PRO A 50 -4.38 -8.20 -25.76
CA PRO A 50 -4.14 -6.89 -26.33
C PRO A 50 -3.80 -6.95 -27.84
N SER A 51 -3.65 -8.14 -28.44
CA SER A 51 -3.43 -8.24 -29.89
C SER A 51 -4.67 -7.79 -30.65
N ASP A 52 -4.49 -7.04 -31.74
CA ASP A 52 -5.57 -6.63 -32.63
C ASP A 52 -5.92 -7.69 -33.68
N THR A 53 -5.06 -8.70 -33.86
CA THR A 53 -5.17 -9.66 -34.97
C THR A 53 -5.15 -11.12 -34.53
N ASP A 54 -4.44 -11.43 -33.46
CA ASP A 54 -4.12 -12.82 -33.14
C ASP A 54 -5.01 -13.36 -32.03
N LEU A 55 -5.55 -14.56 -32.23
CA LEU A 55 -6.28 -15.27 -31.19
C LEU A 55 -5.31 -15.71 -30.08
N GLY A 56 -5.60 -15.35 -28.83
CA GLY A 56 -4.82 -15.79 -27.68
C GLY A 56 -5.41 -17.06 -27.09
N GLY A 57 -4.58 -18.08 -26.84
CA GLY A 57 -4.99 -19.32 -26.18
C GLY A 57 -4.35 -19.47 -24.80
N PHE A 58 -5.04 -20.15 -23.89
CA PHE A 58 -4.45 -20.58 -22.62
C PHE A 58 -5.07 -21.88 -22.10
N PHE A 59 -4.36 -22.56 -21.21
CA PHE A 59 -4.85 -23.69 -20.42
C PHE A 59 -4.94 -23.29 -18.96
N SER A 60 -5.89 -23.86 -18.23
CA SER A 60 -6.02 -23.65 -16.79
C SER A 60 -6.16 -24.98 -16.05
N THR A 61 -5.33 -25.16 -15.02
CA THR A 61 -5.35 -26.34 -14.14
C THR A 61 -5.60 -25.88 -12.70
N PHE A 62 -6.63 -26.41 -12.05
CA PHE A 62 -6.81 -26.21 -10.61
C PHE A 62 -5.97 -27.21 -9.82
N LEU A 63 -5.14 -26.70 -8.90
CA LEU A 63 -4.29 -27.49 -8.01
C LEU A 63 -4.85 -27.42 -6.60
N PRO A 64 -5.51 -28.48 -6.09
CA PRO A 64 -6.03 -28.50 -4.74
C PRO A 64 -4.94 -28.24 -3.70
N ALA A 65 -5.28 -27.55 -2.62
CA ALA A 65 -4.36 -27.33 -1.52
C ALA A 65 -3.83 -28.68 -0.98
N LEU A 66 -2.56 -28.71 -0.58
CA LEU A 66 -1.83 -29.87 -0.07
C LEU A 66 -1.72 -31.07 -1.03
N SER A 67 -2.06 -30.92 -2.31
CA SER A 67 -1.81 -31.95 -3.33
C SER A 67 -0.42 -31.80 -3.96
N ASP A 68 0.14 -32.90 -4.48
CA ASP A 68 1.32 -32.86 -5.34
C ASP A 68 0.90 -32.42 -6.75
N GLY A 69 1.16 -31.16 -7.09
CA GLY A 69 0.78 -30.61 -8.38
C GLY A 69 1.56 -31.20 -9.55
N THR A 70 2.64 -31.96 -9.33
CA THR A 70 3.37 -32.61 -10.43
C THR A 70 2.67 -33.87 -10.95
N VAL A 71 1.70 -34.39 -10.18
CA VAL A 71 0.91 -35.55 -10.56
C VAL A 71 -0.36 -35.09 -11.28
N ARG A 72 -0.43 -35.34 -12.60
CA ARG A 72 -1.58 -34.98 -13.44
C ARG A 72 -2.42 -36.20 -13.78
N THR A 73 -3.74 -36.09 -13.66
CA THR A 73 -4.69 -37.16 -14.05
C THR A 73 -5.53 -36.79 -15.27
N GLU A 74 -5.61 -35.50 -15.61
CA GLU A 74 -6.46 -34.99 -16.67
C GLU A 74 -5.69 -33.94 -17.48
N GLU A 75 -5.98 -33.84 -18.78
CA GLU A 75 -5.50 -32.71 -19.58
C GLU A 75 -6.37 -31.48 -19.33
N PRO A 76 -5.76 -30.30 -19.12
CA PRO A 76 -6.51 -29.10 -18.84
C PRO A 76 -7.30 -28.63 -20.08
N PRO A 77 -8.50 -28.08 -19.89
CA PRO A 77 -9.27 -27.50 -20.98
C PRO A 77 -8.54 -26.30 -21.60
N ALA A 78 -8.65 -26.18 -22.93
CA ALA A 78 -8.17 -25.03 -23.68
C ALA A 78 -9.23 -23.92 -23.71
N TYR A 79 -8.79 -22.70 -23.47
CA TYR A 79 -9.60 -21.49 -23.54
C TYR A 79 -9.00 -20.53 -24.56
N PHE A 80 -9.84 -19.69 -25.14
CA PHE A 80 -9.44 -18.71 -26.15
C PHE A 80 -10.02 -17.34 -25.83
N VAL A 81 -9.25 -16.29 -26.10
CA VAL A 81 -9.64 -14.89 -25.93
C VAL A 81 -9.43 -14.17 -27.26
N ALA A 82 -10.50 -13.60 -27.81
CA ALA A 82 -10.45 -12.96 -29.12
C ALA A 82 -9.50 -11.74 -29.11
N PRO A 83 -8.98 -11.32 -30.28
CA PRO A 83 -8.20 -10.09 -30.38
C PRO A 83 -8.94 -8.88 -29.80
N GLY A 84 -8.26 -8.09 -28.97
CA GLY A 84 -8.79 -6.91 -28.28
C GLY A 84 -9.76 -7.21 -27.12
N GLU A 85 -10.03 -8.48 -26.81
CA GLU A 85 -11.01 -8.87 -25.81
C GLU A 85 -10.40 -8.97 -24.40
N SER A 86 -11.25 -8.77 -23.38
CA SER A 86 -10.98 -9.15 -22.00
C SER A 86 -12.13 -9.99 -21.47
N VAL A 87 -11.82 -11.21 -21.02
CA VAL A 87 -12.82 -12.18 -20.56
C VAL A 87 -12.63 -12.43 -19.08
N ARG A 88 -13.76 -12.45 -18.34
CA ARG A 88 -13.82 -12.84 -16.93
C ARG A 88 -14.27 -14.28 -16.81
N PHE A 89 -13.48 -15.09 -16.12
CA PHE A 89 -13.77 -16.47 -15.77
C PHE A 89 -14.10 -16.56 -14.28
N THR A 90 -15.14 -17.31 -13.93
CA THR A 90 -15.65 -17.44 -12.54
C THR A 90 -15.79 -18.90 -12.10
N ASP A 91 -15.49 -19.84 -12.96
CA ASP A 91 -15.76 -21.28 -12.81
C ASP A 91 -14.52 -22.14 -13.01
N LEU A 92 -13.33 -21.53 -13.08
CA LEU A 92 -12.06 -22.25 -13.15
C LEU A 92 -11.69 -22.95 -11.83
N VAL A 93 -12.30 -22.51 -10.73
CA VAL A 93 -12.16 -23.16 -9.42
C VAL A 93 -13.42 -23.99 -9.15
N PRO A 94 -13.30 -25.32 -8.94
CA PRO A 94 -14.43 -26.16 -8.60
C PRO A 94 -15.16 -25.69 -7.34
N VAL A 95 -16.48 -25.85 -7.29
CA VAL A 95 -17.28 -25.52 -6.10
C VAL A 95 -16.77 -26.31 -4.88
N GLY A 96 -16.57 -25.61 -3.76
CA GLY A 96 -15.92 -26.11 -2.55
C GLY A 96 -14.39 -26.10 -2.59
N GLY A 97 -13.80 -25.81 -3.76
CA GLY A 97 -12.36 -25.85 -3.98
C GLY A 97 -11.60 -24.75 -3.23
N ALA A 98 -10.42 -25.12 -2.73
CA ALA A 98 -9.40 -24.21 -2.24
C ALA A 98 -8.02 -24.73 -2.67
N GLY A 99 -7.21 -23.86 -3.27
CA GLY A 99 -5.93 -24.24 -3.87
C GLY A 99 -5.35 -23.09 -4.69
N MET A 100 -4.63 -23.42 -5.76
CA MET A 100 -4.15 -22.44 -6.75
C MET A 100 -4.62 -22.78 -8.16
N LEU A 101 -4.62 -21.78 -9.04
CA LEU A 101 -4.74 -22.00 -10.48
C LEU A 101 -3.36 -21.92 -11.10
N GLU A 102 -3.03 -22.89 -11.94
CA GLU A 102 -1.94 -22.84 -12.90
C GLU A 102 -2.51 -22.40 -14.25
N ILE A 103 -1.84 -21.43 -14.89
CA ILE A 103 -2.25 -20.84 -16.15
C ILE A 103 -1.08 -20.92 -17.13
N GLU A 104 -1.24 -21.72 -18.17
CA GLU A 104 -0.30 -21.79 -19.29
C GLU A 104 -0.85 -20.96 -20.44
N ALA A 105 -0.23 -19.83 -20.78
CA ALA A 105 -0.78 -18.86 -21.71
C ALA A 105 0.12 -18.58 -22.92
N SER A 106 -0.49 -18.24 -24.05
CA SER A 106 0.21 -17.69 -25.22
C SER A 106 0.92 -16.38 -24.90
N PRO A 107 2.04 -16.06 -25.59
CA PRO A 107 2.70 -14.76 -25.46
C PRO A 107 1.73 -13.61 -25.70
N GLY A 108 1.83 -12.57 -24.89
CA GLY A 108 1.03 -11.34 -25.04
C GLY A 108 -0.29 -11.34 -24.29
N LEU A 109 -0.80 -12.49 -23.82
CA LEU A 109 -1.94 -12.51 -22.91
C LEU A 109 -1.58 -11.87 -21.56
N ILE A 110 -2.52 -11.08 -21.02
CA ILE A 110 -2.39 -10.42 -19.71
C ILE A 110 -3.35 -11.11 -18.74
N VAL A 111 -2.83 -11.51 -17.57
CA VAL A 111 -3.57 -12.24 -16.54
C VAL A 111 -3.68 -11.39 -15.29
N SER A 112 -4.89 -11.27 -14.73
CA SER A 112 -5.12 -10.69 -13.40
C SER A 112 -6.19 -11.50 -12.67
N ALA A 113 -6.16 -11.47 -11.34
CA ALA A 113 -7.08 -12.26 -10.52
C ALA A 113 -7.58 -11.45 -9.34
N ARG A 114 -8.83 -11.71 -8.94
CA ARG A 114 -9.47 -11.04 -7.81
C ARG A 114 -10.18 -12.05 -6.93
N LEU A 115 -10.09 -11.87 -5.63
CA LEU A 115 -10.98 -12.49 -4.68
C LEU A 115 -12.23 -11.61 -4.57
N VAL A 116 -13.40 -12.22 -4.72
CA VAL A 116 -14.72 -11.59 -4.58
C VAL A 116 -15.46 -12.23 -3.42
N SER A 117 -16.24 -11.42 -2.70
CA SER A 117 -17.13 -11.88 -1.63
C SER A 117 -18.56 -11.50 -2.00
N GLU A 118 -19.51 -12.41 -1.80
CA GLU A 118 -20.95 -12.15 -1.85
C GLU A 118 -21.52 -12.57 -0.49
N VAL A 119 -22.21 -11.67 0.21
CA VAL A 119 -22.71 -11.90 1.59
C VAL A 119 -24.23 -11.93 1.57
N ASP A 120 -24.81 -12.98 2.14
CA ASP A 120 -26.26 -13.17 2.21
C ASP A 120 -26.93 -12.03 2.99
N GLY A 121 -27.95 -11.42 2.40
CA GLY A 121 -28.75 -10.38 3.05
C GLY A 121 -28.08 -8.99 3.12
N LEU A 122 -26.85 -8.83 2.62
CA LEU A 122 -26.26 -7.51 2.40
C LEU A 122 -26.53 -7.05 0.97
N ASN A 123 -27.05 -5.82 0.83
CA ASN A 123 -27.24 -5.18 -0.48
C ASN A 123 -25.94 -4.59 -1.04
N GLU A 124 -24.89 -4.50 -0.22
CA GLU A 124 -23.60 -3.95 -0.59
C GLU A 124 -22.61 -5.10 -0.84
N ILE A 125 -22.01 -5.12 -2.03
CA ILE A 125 -21.00 -6.10 -2.42
C ILE A 125 -19.65 -5.61 -1.89
N PRO A 126 -18.98 -6.35 -0.99
CA PRO A 126 -17.67 -5.95 -0.49
C PRO A 126 -16.66 -5.80 -1.62
N GLU A 127 -15.80 -4.78 -1.54
CA GLU A 127 -14.80 -4.51 -2.59
C GLU A 127 -13.96 -5.77 -2.90
N PRO A 128 -13.74 -6.11 -4.18
CA PRO A 128 -12.82 -7.16 -4.57
C PRO A 128 -11.39 -6.85 -4.13
N VAL A 129 -10.61 -7.89 -3.86
CA VAL A 129 -9.19 -7.76 -3.54
C VAL A 129 -8.38 -8.39 -4.66
N GLU A 130 -7.42 -7.65 -5.19
CA GLU A 130 -6.47 -8.16 -6.18
C GLU A 130 -5.64 -9.30 -5.57
N LEU A 131 -5.47 -10.37 -6.34
CA LEU A 131 -4.62 -11.50 -6.03
C LEU A 131 -3.35 -11.42 -6.88
N PRO A 132 -2.18 -11.78 -6.33
CA PRO A 132 -0.95 -11.77 -7.10
C PRO A 132 -1.02 -12.85 -8.18
N VAL A 133 -0.48 -12.54 -9.34
CA VAL A 133 -0.20 -13.53 -10.39
C VAL A 133 1.28 -13.84 -10.31
N LEU A 134 1.61 -15.04 -9.85
CA LEU A 134 2.97 -15.49 -9.60
C LEU A 134 3.60 -16.03 -10.89
N GLY A 135 4.83 -15.61 -11.15
CA GLY A 135 5.70 -16.14 -12.19
C GLY A 135 7.15 -16.08 -11.73
N SER A 136 8.09 -16.35 -12.61
CA SER A 136 9.52 -16.32 -12.26
C SER A 136 10.03 -14.96 -11.76
N GLY A 137 9.30 -13.87 -12.04
CA GLY A 137 9.69 -12.50 -11.68
C GLY A 137 9.32 -12.04 -10.27
N ASN A 138 8.45 -12.77 -9.54
CA ASN A 138 7.94 -12.32 -8.23
C ASN A 138 7.87 -13.44 -7.18
N ILE A 139 8.60 -14.54 -7.39
CA ILE A 139 8.81 -15.60 -6.39
C ILE A 139 10.04 -15.30 -5.52
N LEU A 140 10.02 -15.79 -4.29
CA LEU A 140 11.13 -15.66 -3.36
C LEU A 140 12.11 -16.83 -3.54
N PRO A 141 13.44 -16.58 -3.56
CA PRO A 141 14.41 -17.65 -3.72
C PRO A 141 14.48 -18.54 -2.47
N ALA A 142 14.99 -19.76 -2.64
CA ALA A 142 15.26 -20.67 -1.52
C ALA A 142 16.20 -20.02 -0.48
N GLY A 143 15.94 -20.27 0.80
CA GLY A 143 16.67 -19.71 1.93
C GLY A 143 16.35 -18.25 2.24
N HIS A 144 15.56 -17.56 1.42
CA HIS A 144 15.13 -16.19 1.69
C HIS A 144 14.22 -16.13 2.92
N ARG A 145 14.33 -15.07 3.71
CA ARG A 145 13.47 -14.82 4.87
C ARG A 145 12.41 -13.78 4.54
N ALA A 146 11.22 -14.26 4.21
CA ALA A 146 10.05 -13.43 3.98
C ALA A 146 9.51 -12.90 5.31
N TRP A 147 9.05 -11.65 5.34
CA TRP A 147 8.41 -11.04 6.50
C TRP A 147 6.97 -10.67 6.17
N LEU A 148 6.03 -11.12 7.00
CA LEU A 148 4.62 -10.71 6.95
C LEU A 148 4.31 -9.87 8.18
N GLN A 149 3.61 -8.76 8.02
CA GLN A 149 3.32 -7.80 9.10
C GLN A 149 1.86 -7.38 9.09
N GLY A 150 1.29 -7.19 10.27
CA GLY A 150 -0.11 -6.80 10.42
C GLY A 150 -1.05 -7.99 10.64
N LEU A 151 -0.52 -9.14 11.02
CA LEU A 151 -1.34 -10.29 11.40
C LEU A 151 -2.13 -9.92 12.66
N GLU A 152 -3.38 -10.39 12.72
CA GLU A 152 -4.29 -10.17 13.83
C GLU A 152 -5.33 -11.28 13.96
N ARG A 153 -5.87 -11.40 15.17
CA ARG A 153 -7.12 -12.09 15.48
C ARG A 153 -7.83 -11.25 16.53
N PHE A 154 -8.95 -10.65 16.17
CA PHE A 154 -9.70 -9.82 17.11
C PHE A 154 -10.79 -10.62 17.83
N ASP A 155 -11.50 -11.45 17.08
CA ASP A 155 -12.56 -12.33 17.57
C ASP A 155 -12.69 -13.52 16.59
N ASP A 156 -13.80 -14.25 16.65
CA ASP A 156 -14.06 -15.38 15.72
C ASP A 156 -14.49 -14.93 14.32
N TYR A 157 -14.78 -13.64 14.12
CA TYR A 157 -15.21 -13.10 12.83
C TYR A 157 -14.09 -12.37 12.10
N ARG A 158 -13.13 -11.78 12.82
CA ARG A 158 -12.00 -11.05 12.26
C ARG A 158 -10.66 -11.71 12.56
N TYR A 159 -10.10 -12.36 11.55
CA TYR A 159 -8.93 -13.22 11.68
C TYR A 159 -8.02 -13.19 10.44
N SER A 160 -6.78 -13.65 10.65
CA SER A 160 -5.77 -13.84 9.60
C SER A 160 -5.73 -15.29 9.13
N ASN A 161 -5.90 -15.52 7.85
CA ASN A 161 -5.48 -16.77 7.20
C ASN A 161 -4.04 -16.64 6.76
N PHE A 162 -3.27 -17.72 6.85
CA PHE A 162 -1.86 -17.73 6.44
C PHE A 162 -1.64 -18.73 5.32
N GLY A 163 -0.89 -18.38 4.28
CA GLY A 163 -0.60 -19.31 3.18
C GLY A 163 0.85 -19.31 2.71
N ILE A 164 1.24 -20.46 2.16
CA ILE A 164 2.55 -20.71 1.55
C ILE A 164 2.33 -21.43 0.22
N VAL A 165 3.11 -21.05 -0.78
CA VAL A 165 3.13 -21.65 -2.11
C VAL A 165 4.51 -22.23 -2.39
N ASN A 166 4.57 -23.51 -2.75
CA ASN A 166 5.73 -24.18 -3.31
C ASN A 166 5.55 -24.24 -4.83
N LEU A 167 6.36 -23.51 -5.59
CA LEU A 167 6.37 -23.59 -7.05
C LEU A 167 7.54 -24.46 -7.57
N GLY A 168 8.31 -25.07 -6.66
CA GLY A 168 9.32 -26.06 -7.01
C GLY A 168 8.71 -27.42 -7.36
N GLN A 169 9.44 -28.20 -8.16
CA GLN A 169 9.08 -29.57 -8.52
C GLN A 169 9.55 -30.61 -7.49
N ALA A 170 9.97 -30.17 -6.30
CA ALA A 170 10.40 -31.01 -5.20
C ALA A 170 9.63 -30.65 -3.93
N THR A 171 9.61 -31.56 -2.96
CA THR A 171 9.10 -31.29 -1.61
C THR A 171 9.86 -30.10 -1.01
N MET A 172 9.13 -29.21 -0.36
CA MET A 172 9.66 -28.03 0.32
C MET A 172 9.43 -28.12 1.81
N ASN A 173 10.38 -27.68 2.61
CA ASN A 173 10.23 -27.48 4.05
C ASN A 173 10.38 -26.00 4.37
N CYS A 174 9.40 -25.45 5.08
CA CYS A 174 9.44 -24.07 5.57
C CYS A 174 9.55 -24.03 7.09
N SER A 175 10.40 -23.14 7.60
CA SER A 175 10.47 -22.78 9.01
C SER A 175 9.75 -21.45 9.25
N LEU A 176 8.98 -21.38 10.33
CA LEU A 176 8.19 -20.21 10.70
C LEU A 176 8.42 -19.77 12.14
N ASP A 177 8.53 -18.46 12.31
CA ASP A 177 8.47 -17.78 13.60
C ASP A 177 7.33 -16.75 13.58
N VAL A 178 6.60 -16.63 14.69
CA VAL A 178 5.54 -15.62 14.85
C VAL A 178 5.79 -14.83 16.12
N ARG A 179 5.74 -13.50 16.01
CA ARG A 179 5.89 -12.58 17.14
C ARG A 179 4.70 -11.63 17.23
N GLN A 180 4.27 -11.31 18.45
CA GLN A 180 3.33 -10.21 18.69
C GLN A 180 3.96 -8.86 18.36
N ALA A 181 3.13 -7.81 18.27
CA ALA A 181 3.58 -6.42 18.13
C ALA A 181 4.57 -5.98 19.23
N SER A 182 4.45 -6.54 20.44
CA SER A 182 5.37 -6.32 21.56
C SER A 182 6.75 -6.94 21.37
N GLY A 183 6.93 -7.80 20.36
CA GLY A 183 8.14 -8.59 20.13
C GLY A 183 8.13 -9.97 20.79
N LEU A 184 7.14 -10.28 21.64
CA LEU A 184 6.96 -11.59 22.26
C LEU A 184 6.85 -12.69 21.20
N LEU A 185 7.68 -13.72 21.33
CA LEU A 185 7.65 -14.90 20.45
C LEU A 185 6.49 -15.82 20.83
N ILE A 186 5.62 -16.10 19.87
CA ILE A 186 4.44 -16.96 20.01
C ILE A 186 4.75 -18.37 19.47
N ILE A 187 5.30 -18.40 18.26
CA ILE A 187 5.70 -19.62 17.56
C ILE A 187 7.17 -19.49 17.24
N GLN A 188 7.92 -20.58 17.42
CA GLN A 188 9.32 -20.65 17.04
C GLN A 188 9.62 -21.93 16.25
N ASN A 189 10.30 -21.78 15.12
CA ASN A 189 10.85 -22.88 14.31
C ASN A 189 9.85 -24.00 14.01
N ILE A 190 8.60 -23.66 13.67
CA ILE A 190 7.65 -24.66 13.19
C ILE A 190 8.03 -25.04 11.78
N ASN A 191 8.21 -26.34 11.54
CA ASN A 191 8.48 -26.89 10.22
C ASN A 191 7.17 -27.30 9.54
N ILE A 192 6.96 -26.80 8.32
CA ILE A 192 5.82 -27.13 7.48
C ILE A 192 6.35 -27.83 6.21
N PRO A 193 6.17 -29.16 6.09
CA PRO A 193 6.46 -29.87 4.85
C PRO A 193 5.37 -29.58 3.82
N MET A 194 5.76 -29.40 2.57
CA MET A 194 4.88 -29.12 1.45
C MET A 194 5.20 -30.00 0.25
N PRO A 195 4.18 -30.61 -0.39
CA PRO A 195 4.37 -31.34 -1.64
C PRO A 195 4.97 -30.46 -2.75
N PRO A 196 5.57 -31.06 -3.79
CA PRO A 196 5.91 -30.37 -5.03
C PRO A 196 4.72 -29.61 -5.62
N LEU A 197 4.99 -28.44 -6.20
CA LEU A 197 4.02 -27.64 -6.94
C LEU A 197 2.65 -27.51 -6.23
N SER A 198 2.67 -27.01 -5.00
CA SER A 198 1.53 -27.07 -4.10
C SER A 198 1.35 -25.77 -3.33
N MET A 199 0.19 -25.61 -2.69
CA MET A 199 0.01 -24.58 -1.68
C MET A 199 -0.69 -25.12 -0.45
N VAL A 200 -0.45 -24.47 0.67
CA VAL A 200 -1.19 -24.66 1.90
C VAL A 200 -1.76 -23.32 2.36
N GLN A 201 -2.97 -23.34 2.90
CA GLN A 201 -3.55 -22.20 3.58
C GLN A 201 -4.14 -22.67 4.91
N TYR A 202 -3.68 -22.05 5.99
CA TYR A 202 -4.20 -22.23 7.33
C TYR A 202 -5.29 -21.20 7.56
N LYS A 203 -6.54 -21.67 7.63
CA LYS A 203 -7.65 -20.84 8.05
C LYS A 203 -7.46 -20.44 9.51
N ASP A 204 -7.61 -19.16 9.80
CA ASP A 204 -7.53 -18.59 11.13
C ASP A 204 -6.28 -19.08 11.89
N ALA A 205 -5.11 -18.62 11.42
CA ALA A 205 -3.80 -19.14 11.83
C ALA A 205 -3.56 -19.10 13.35
N PHE A 206 -4.19 -18.17 14.06
CA PHE A 206 -4.07 -18.05 15.52
C PHE A 206 -5.02 -18.98 16.30
N LYS A 207 -6.06 -19.53 15.65
CA LYS A 207 -6.95 -20.52 16.28
C LYS A 207 -6.21 -21.79 16.66
N LEU A 208 -5.23 -22.15 15.83
CA LEU A 208 -4.37 -23.31 16.01
C LEU A 208 -3.46 -23.17 17.25
N LEU A 209 -3.31 -21.96 17.80
CA LEU A 209 -2.39 -21.62 18.89
C LEU A 209 -3.09 -21.31 20.22
N PRO A 210 -4.31 -21.82 20.41
CA PRO A 210 -5.29 -21.33 21.39
C PRO A 210 -5.23 -19.83 21.76
N LEU A 211 -4.96 -18.94 20.80
CA LEU A 211 -4.90 -17.50 21.04
C LEU A 211 -6.19 -16.84 20.57
N PRO A 212 -7.18 -16.59 21.45
CA PRO A 212 -8.47 -16.02 21.05
C PRO A 212 -8.36 -14.55 20.65
N PHE A 213 -7.28 -13.88 21.04
CA PHE A 213 -7.00 -12.49 20.74
C PHE A 213 -5.52 -12.28 20.47
N VAL A 214 -5.21 -11.72 19.31
CA VAL A 214 -3.88 -11.23 18.91
C VAL A 214 -4.07 -9.82 18.35
N PRO A 215 -3.64 -8.78 19.08
CA PRO A 215 -3.81 -7.41 18.64
C PRO A 215 -3.06 -7.16 17.32
N THR A 216 -3.56 -6.20 16.54
CA THR A 216 -2.95 -5.79 15.27
C THR A 216 -1.45 -5.52 15.41
N GLY A 217 -0.69 -5.98 14.43
CA GLY A 217 0.75 -5.76 14.37
C GLY A 217 1.60 -6.96 14.78
N ALA A 218 1.01 -8.16 14.92
CA ALA A 218 1.82 -9.37 14.92
C ALA A 218 2.53 -9.52 13.57
N ARG A 219 3.70 -10.16 13.61
CA ARG A 219 4.54 -10.40 12.45
C ARG A 219 4.98 -11.85 12.40
N MET A 220 5.16 -12.35 11.19
CA MET A 220 5.64 -13.70 10.91
C MET A 220 6.86 -13.63 10.01
N SER A 221 7.85 -14.49 10.25
CA SER A 221 8.91 -14.75 9.29
C SER A 221 8.82 -16.17 8.76
N VAL A 222 9.01 -16.33 7.45
CA VAL A 222 8.96 -17.61 6.75
C VAL A 222 10.24 -17.79 5.95
N THR A 223 10.88 -18.95 6.07
CA THR A 223 12.02 -19.33 5.24
C THR A 223 11.83 -20.76 4.76
N CYS A 224 12.01 -21.00 3.48
CA CYS A 224 11.86 -22.32 2.89
C CYS A 224 13.14 -22.79 2.18
N ASP A 225 13.31 -24.10 2.02
CA ASP A 225 14.45 -24.72 1.32
C ASP A 225 14.27 -24.80 -0.22
N GLN A 226 13.12 -24.38 -0.74
CA GLN A 226 12.82 -24.24 -2.17
C GLN A 226 12.33 -22.81 -2.47
N PRO A 227 12.32 -22.37 -3.75
CA PRO A 227 11.65 -21.13 -4.15
C PRO A 227 10.18 -21.16 -3.76
N PHE A 228 9.70 -20.07 -3.18
CA PHE A 228 8.39 -20.05 -2.52
C PHE A 228 7.72 -18.69 -2.64
N TRP A 229 6.46 -18.65 -2.24
CA TRP A 229 5.75 -17.40 -1.99
C TRP A 229 4.89 -17.54 -0.73
N THR A 230 4.60 -16.45 -0.04
CA THR A 230 3.85 -16.49 1.22
C THR A 230 3.00 -15.24 1.44
N PHE A 231 1.90 -15.37 2.19
CA PHE A 231 0.95 -14.29 2.46
C PHE A 231 0.16 -14.50 3.73
N PHE A 232 -0.56 -13.46 4.13
CA PHE A 232 -1.79 -13.66 4.87
C PHE A 232 -2.95 -12.89 4.25
N SER A 233 -4.17 -13.35 4.50
CA SER A 233 -5.37 -12.59 4.22
C SER A 233 -6.11 -12.27 5.52
N LEU A 234 -6.61 -11.05 5.65
CA LEU A 234 -7.50 -10.66 6.75
C LEU A 234 -8.93 -10.77 6.26
N TYR A 235 -9.77 -11.49 6.99
CA TYR A 235 -11.20 -11.56 6.74
C TYR A 235 -11.97 -10.96 7.90
N ASP A 236 -13.11 -10.33 7.59
CA ASP A 236 -14.17 -10.03 8.55
C ASP A 236 -15.47 -10.71 8.07
N ASP A 237 -15.82 -11.82 8.71
CA ASP A 237 -16.99 -12.65 8.35
C ASP A 237 -18.33 -11.96 8.66
N ARG A 238 -18.35 -10.77 9.27
CA ARG A 238 -19.61 -10.01 9.45
C ARG A 238 -19.92 -9.12 8.25
N THR A 239 -18.87 -8.60 7.61
CA THR A 239 -18.99 -7.62 6.53
C THR A 239 -18.61 -8.22 5.18
N GLY A 240 -17.96 -9.38 5.16
CA GLY A 240 -17.32 -9.93 3.96
C GLY A 240 -16.07 -9.17 3.51
N ALA A 241 -15.62 -8.19 4.31
CA ALA A 241 -14.41 -7.43 4.04
C ALA A 241 -13.20 -8.36 4.07
N LYS A 242 -12.26 -8.05 3.19
CA LYS A 242 -11.07 -8.86 2.96
C LYS A 242 -9.90 -7.96 2.63
N GLN A 243 -8.71 -8.41 2.99
CA GLN A 243 -7.45 -7.81 2.58
C GLN A 243 -6.46 -8.92 2.31
N LEU A 244 -5.61 -8.73 1.30
CA LEU A 244 -4.45 -9.57 1.07
C LEU A 244 -3.20 -8.79 1.47
N ILE A 245 -2.31 -9.44 2.20
CA ILE A 245 -1.03 -8.88 2.59
C ILE A 245 0.10 -9.76 2.06
N GLU A 246 0.90 -9.14 1.22
CA GLU A 246 2.10 -9.73 0.62
C GLU A 246 3.33 -9.57 1.53
N PRO A 247 4.45 -10.26 1.24
CA PRO A 247 5.69 -10.07 1.98
C PRO A 247 6.14 -8.61 2.00
N SER A 248 6.47 -8.13 3.20
CA SER A 248 7.13 -6.84 3.40
C SER A 248 8.58 -6.90 2.92
N MET A 249 9.08 -5.79 2.37
CA MET A 249 10.48 -5.66 2.00
C MET A 249 11.36 -5.30 3.20
N THR A 250 12.56 -5.84 3.24
CA THR A 250 13.64 -5.31 4.09
C THR A 250 14.54 -4.37 3.28
N PRO A 251 15.29 -3.46 3.93
CA PRO A 251 16.28 -2.66 3.22
C PRO A 251 17.34 -3.49 2.48
N GLU A 252 17.62 -4.72 2.94
CA GLU A 252 18.58 -5.64 2.31
C GLU A 252 18.08 -6.17 0.96
N ASP A 253 16.76 -6.20 0.76
CA ASP A 253 16.12 -6.66 -0.48
C ASP A 253 16.07 -5.57 -1.57
N SER A 254 16.35 -4.32 -1.19
CA SER A 254 16.28 -3.19 -2.10
C SER A 254 17.58 -3.01 -2.89
N THR A 255 17.50 -3.11 -4.20
CA THR A 255 18.58 -2.70 -5.12
C THR A 255 18.53 -1.22 -5.46
N LEU A 256 17.53 -0.49 -4.95
CA LEU A 256 17.39 0.93 -5.20
C LEU A 256 18.56 1.70 -4.59
N ALA A 257 19.29 2.42 -5.43
CA ALA A 257 20.25 3.39 -4.96
C ALA A 257 19.50 4.56 -4.34
N LYS A 258 19.97 5.02 -3.17
CA LYS A 258 19.63 6.36 -2.70
C LYS A 258 19.99 7.34 -3.84
N PRO A 259 19.09 8.22 -4.27
CA PRO A 259 19.43 9.26 -5.24
C PRO A 259 20.71 9.96 -4.80
N SER A 260 21.74 9.95 -5.65
CA SER A 260 22.92 10.77 -5.41
C SER A 260 22.45 12.20 -5.30
N ALA A 261 22.88 12.93 -4.27
CA ALA A 261 22.70 14.38 -4.26
C ALA A 261 23.27 14.91 -5.58
N ASP A 262 22.41 15.50 -6.40
CA ASP A 262 22.78 16.05 -7.70
C ASP A 262 23.96 17.00 -7.48
N THR A 263 25.13 16.63 -7.98
CA THR A 263 26.31 17.50 -8.03
C THR A 263 26.32 18.36 -9.29
N GLY A 264 25.21 18.45 -10.03
CA GLY A 264 25.13 19.19 -11.27
C GLY A 264 23.86 20.02 -11.43
N GLY A 265 24.00 21.35 -11.44
CA GLY A 265 23.12 22.17 -12.30
C GLY A 265 22.40 23.36 -11.68
N GLY A 266 23.01 24.08 -10.74
CA GLY A 266 22.56 25.43 -10.39
C GLY A 266 23.51 26.04 -9.38
N GLY A 267 24.24 27.09 -9.78
CA GLY A 267 25.15 27.84 -8.92
C GLY A 267 24.46 28.65 -7.82
N GLY A 268 23.55 28.01 -7.08
CA GLY A 268 23.12 28.46 -5.77
C GLY A 268 24.11 27.91 -4.76
N GLU A 269 24.61 28.80 -3.90
CA GLU A 269 25.38 28.47 -2.71
C GLU A 269 24.76 27.24 -2.00
N PRO A 270 25.54 26.21 -1.62
CA PRO A 270 25.00 25.01 -1.01
C PRO A 270 24.13 25.39 0.19
N GLU A 271 22.85 25.02 0.12
CA GLU A 271 21.93 25.21 1.22
C GLU A 271 22.51 24.48 2.43
N PRO A 272 22.70 25.17 3.58
CA PRO A 272 23.40 24.60 4.71
C PRO A 272 22.68 23.31 5.13
N PRO A 273 23.42 22.21 5.39
CA PRO A 273 22.82 20.95 5.81
C PRO A 273 21.91 21.20 7.00
N PRO A 274 20.75 20.50 7.08
CA PRO A 274 19.88 20.61 8.24
C PRO A 274 20.71 20.36 9.50
N PRO A 275 20.57 21.22 10.53
CA PRO A 275 21.42 21.15 11.71
C PRO A 275 21.36 19.74 12.31
N PRO A 276 22.50 19.16 12.71
CA PRO A 276 22.54 17.83 13.30
C PRO A 276 21.60 17.77 14.51
N PRO A 277 20.98 16.60 14.79
CA PRO A 277 20.08 16.44 15.92
C PRO A 277 20.76 16.97 17.19
N VAL A 278 20.10 17.91 17.86
CA VAL A 278 20.56 18.38 19.17
C VAL A 278 20.53 17.17 20.11
N GLY A 279 21.63 16.90 20.83
CA GLY A 279 21.73 15.73 21.71
C GLY A 279 20.51 15.61 22.65
N GLY A 280 19.82 14.47 22.60
CA GLY A 280 18.60 14.21 23.37
C GLY A 280 17.27 14.48 22.65
N ALA A 281 17.31 15.03 21.42
CA ALA A 281 16.10 15.20 20.61
C ALA A 281 15.51 13.85 20.19
N THR A 282 14.18 13.74 20.23
CA THR A 282 13.45 12.68 19.50
C THR A 282 13.18 13.18 18.10
N THR A 283 13.64 12.45 17.08
CA THR A 283 13.57 12.89 15.68
C THR A 283 12.74 11.94 14.84
N PHE A 284 11.90 12.49 13.98
CA PHE A 284 11.17 11.76 12.94
C PHE A 284 11.57 12.30 11.58
N THR A 285 11.75 11.43 10.60
CA THR A 285 12.16 11.82 9.25
C THR A 285 11.39 11.04 8.18
N LEU A 286 11.03 11.73 7.10
CA LEU A 286 10.48 11.16 5.87
C LEU A 286 11.29 11.71 4.70
N PRO A 287 12.34 11.00 4.26
CA PRO A 287 13.14 11.45 3.13
C PRO A 287 12.34 11.31 1.83
N GLY A 288 12.60 12.18 0.86
CA GLY A 288 11.92 12.15 -0.44
C GLY A 288 10.47 12.61 -0.37
N GLN A 289 9.73 12.41 -1.47
CA GLN A 289 8.32 12.83 -1.59
C GLN A 289 7.41 11.82 -0.88
N TYR A 290 6.63 12.29 0.10
CA TYR A 290 5.68 11.47 0.86
C TYR A 290 4.21 11.80 0.57
N LEU A 291 3.92 12.98 0.00
CA LEU A 291 2.58 13.34 -0.43
C LEU A 291 2.62 14.00 -1.82
N ASN A 292 1.74 13.54 -2.71
CA ASN A 292 1.36 14.20 -3.94
C ASN A 292 -0.16 14.34 -3.94
N CYS A 293 -0.64 15.55 -3.68
CA CYS A 293 -2.06 15.82 -3.50
C CYS A 293 -2.84 15.53 -4.79
N SER A 294 -3.93 14.78 -4.69
CA SER A 294 -4.84 14.47 -5.80
C SER A 294 -6.28 14.37 -5.29
N PRO A 295 -7.31 14.32 -6.16
CA PRO A 295 -8.69 14.09 -5.73
C PRO A 295 -8.86 12.86 -4.83
N ASN A 296 -8.04 11.83 -5.00
CA ASN A 296 -8.09 10.60 -4.21
C ASN A 296 -7.08 10.56 -3.06
N ASN A 297 -6.28 11.62 -2.87
CA ASN A 297 -5.27 11.73 -1.82
C ASN A 297 -5.06 13.21 -1.47
N THR A 298 -6.02 13.83 -0.78
CA THR A 298 -6.00 15.28 -0.52
C THR A 298 -5.27 15.66 0.76
N ASN A 299 -5.16 14.73 1.70
CA ASN A 299 -4.59 14.92 3.03
C ASN A 299 -3.73 13.70 3.38
N TRP A 300 -2.64 13.96 4.09
CA TRP A 300 -1.83 12.90 4.66
C TRP A 300 -1.46 13.22 6.10
N ARG A 301 -1.76 12.28 7.01
CA ARG A 301 -1.46 12.39 8.44
C ARG A 301 -0.29 11.49 8.82
N PHE A 302 0.68 12.06 9.52
CA PHE A 302 1.78 11.34 10.15
C PHE A 302 1.66 11.38 11.67
N ASN A 303 1.52 10.20 12.27
CA ASN A 303 1.53 10.06 13.72
C ASN A 303 2.95 9.88 14.24
N MET A 304 3.32 10.63 15.27
CA MET A 304 4.64 10.66 15.90
C MET A 304 4.52 10.16 17.34
N PRO A 305 4.52 8.83 17.57
CA PRO A 305 4.43 8.26 18.91
C PRO A 305 5.76 8.37 19.65
N PHE A 306 5.71 8.71 20.95
CA PHE A 306 6.91 8.87 21.76
C PHE A 306 7.22 7.67 22.67
N GLY A 307 6.38 6.63 22.65
CA GLY A 307 6.54 5.44 23.50
C GLY A 307 6.17 5.67 24.97
N GLY A 308 5.33 6.67 25.25
CA GLY A 308 4.92 7.09 26.59
C GLY A 308 4.91 8.61 26.71
N SER A 309 4.38 9.13 27.82
CA SER A 309 4.35 10.57 28.07
C SER A 309 5.77 11.13 28.21
N LYS A 310 6.13 12.06 27.34
CA LYS A 310 7.38 12.83 27.37
C LYS A 310 7.10 14.31 27.61
N GLN A 311 8.14 15.02 28.02
CA GLN A 311 8.15 16.47 28.10
C GLN A 311 9.14 17.03 27.09
N PHE A 312 8.74 18.08 26.36
CA PHE A 312 9.58 18.79 25.42
C PHE A 312 9.54 20.30 25.69
N LYS A 313 10.63 20.99 25.34
CA LYS A 313 10.73 22.44 25.34
C LYS A 313 10.66 23.05 23.96
N LYS A 314 11.02 22.31 22.92
CA LYS A 314 11.09 22.85 21.56
C LYS A 314 10.71 21.82 20.51
N ILE A 315 9.95 22.26 19.52
CA ILE A 315 9.61 21.52 18.31
C ILE A 315 10.20 22.27 17.14
N ILE A 316 10.90 21.58 16.26
CA ILE A 316 11.38 22.11 14.99
C ILE A 316 10.81 21.22 13.89
N LEU A 317 10.16 21.82 12.90
CA LEU A 317 9.73 21.15 11.68
C LEU A 317 10.50 21.74 10.50
N ASP A 318 11.03 20.86 9.65
CA ASP A 318 11.75 21.20 8.43
C ASP A 318 11.22 20.31 7.30
N PHE A 319 10.77 20.90 6.20
CA PHE A 319 10.29 20.14 5.02
C PHE A 319 10.19 21.01 3.79
N ASP A 320 10.07 20.37 2.63
CA ASP A 320 9.87 21.05 1.36
C ASP A 320 8.42 20.91 0.88
N VAL A 321 7.93 21.95 0.23
CA VAL A 321 6.64 21.95 -0.48
C VAL A 321 6.80 22.54 -1.86
N ARG A 322 6.31 21.82 -2.87
CA ARG A 322 6.11 22.34 -4.22
C ARG A 322 4.63 22.62 -4.43
N THR A 323 4.29 23.88 -4.62
CA THR A 323 2.92 24.31 -4.88
C THR A 323 2.54 24.06 -6.34
N ALA A 324 1.25 23.92 -6.58
CA ALA A 324 0.65 23.92 -7.93
C ALA A 324 -0.32 25.11 -8.07
N GLY A 325 -1.36 24.98 -8.90
CA GLY A 325 -2.45 25.95 -8.96
C GLY A 325 -3.19 26.09 -7.63
N TRP A 326 -3.89 27.22 -7.47
CA TRP A 326 -4.84 27.41 -6.38
C TRP A 326 -6.15 26.66 -6.68
N ASP A 327 -6.92 26.37 -5.64
CA ASP A 327 -8.28 25.87 -5.80
C ASP A 327 -9.13 26.84 -6.63
N SER A 328 -9.71 26.36 -7.72
CA SER A 328 -10.55 27.19 -8.59
C SER A 328 -11.87 27.62 -7.93
N HIS A 329 -12.35 26.87 -6.94
CA HIS A 329 -13.60 27.14 -6.23
C HIS A 329 -13.38 27.99 -4.99
N ASN A 330 -12.17 27.94 -4.40
CA ASN A 330 -11.82 28.68 -3.19
C ASN A 330 -10.39 29.24 -3.25
N SER A 331 -10.11 30.09 -4.24
CA SER A 331 -8.76 30.59 -4.53
C SER A 331 -8.13 31.46 -3.44
N ASN A 332 -8.90 31.85 -2.42
CA ASN A 332 -8.45 32.61 -1.25
C ASN A 332 -8.59 31.85 0.07
N GLY A 333 -9.01 30.58 0.01
CA GLY A 333 -9.16 29.71 1.16
C GLY A 333 -7.82 29.23 1.72
N TYR A 334 -7.92 28.39 2.74
CA TYR A 334 -6.78 27.90 3.51
C TYR A 334 -6.22 26.69 2.78
N HIS A 335 -5.17 26.95 1.99
CA HIS A 335 -4.39 25.90 1.36
C HIS A 335 -3.38 25.42 2.40
N CYS A 336 -3.73 24.35 3.10
CA CYS A 336 -2.98 23.83 4.24
C CYS A 336 -1.56 23.42 3.81
N VAL A 337 -0.57 24.06 4.43
CA VAL A 337 0.84 23.65 4.34
C VAL A 337 1.10 22.57 5.37
N PHE A 338 0.73 22.80 6.64
CA PHE A 338 0.69 21.76 7.64
C PHE A 338 -0.27 22.07 8.80
N TRP A 339 -0.70 21.03 9.50
CA TRP A 339 -1.39 21.09 10.78
C TRP A 339 -0.70 20.18 11.81
N LEU A 340 -0.01 20.79 12.78
CA LEU A 340 0.65 20.12 13.90
C LEU A 340 -0.24 20.18 15.14
N ASN A 341 -0.57 19.02 15.71
CA ASN A 341 -1.43 18.93 16.87
C ASN A 341 -0.85 18.04 17.97
N ASN A 342 -1.12 18.43 19.23
CA ASN A 342 -0.81 17.63 20.40
C ASN A 342 -2.02 16.78 20.81
N GLY A 343 -2.04 15.52 20.40
CA GLY A 343 -3.23 14.68 20.55
C GLY A 343 -4.38 15.15 19.63
N ASN A 344 -5.63 14.93 20.05
CA ASN A 344 -6.81 15.09 19.20
C ASN A 344 -7.66 16.35 19.49
N SER A 345 -7.23 17.22 20.40
CA SER A 345 -8.00 18.43 20.74
C SER A 345 -7.58 19.61 19.89
N TRP A 346 -8.54 20.37 19.38
CA TRP A 346 -8.28 21.66 18.72
C TRP A 346 -7.63 22.69 19.65
N SER A 347 -7.86 22.57 20.97
CA SER A 347 -7.27 23.48 21.96
C SER A 347 -5.76 23.31 22.12
N ASP A 348 -5.17 22.22 21.61
CA ASP A 348 -3.75 21.91 21.74
C ASP A 348 -3.03 21.90 20.38
N MET A 349 -3.61 22.64 19.43
CA MET A 349 -3.03 22.88 18.11
C MET A 349 -1.78 23.74 18.25
N MET A 350 -0.62 23.12 18.01
CA MET A 350 0.68 23.76 18.15
C MET A 350 0.97 24.66 16.95
N GLY A 351 0.52 24.29 15.75
CA GLY A 351 0.66 25.13 14.56
C GLY A 351 -0.24 24.69 13.41
N TYR A 352 -0.84 25.65 12.73
CA TYR A 352 -1.62 25.44 11.51
C TYR A 352 -1.27 26.52 10.51
N LEU A 353 -0.37 26.17 9.57
CA LEU A 353 0.18 27.10 8.60
C LEU A 353 -0.51 26.90 7.24
N ASN A 354 -1.08 27.99 6.72
CA ASN A 354 -1.87 27.99 5.50
C ASN A 354 -1.37 29.05 4.52
N ALA A 355 -1.41 28.77 3.23
CA ALA A 355 -1.30 29.79 2.20
C ALA A 355 -2.70 30.29 1.81
N LEU A 356 -2.89 31.61 1.73
CA LEU A 356 -4.17 32.23 1.38
C LEU A 356 -4.28 32.56 -0.12
N GLY A 357 -3.84 31.61 -0.94
CA GLY A 357 -3.87 31.65 -2.41
C GLY A 357 -3.64 33.02 -3.04
N THR A 358 -4.64 33.56 -3.76
CA THR A 358 -4.47 34.81 -4.52
C THR A 358 -4.31 36.06 -3.64
N ARG A 359 -4.56 35.97 -2.33
CA ARG A 359 -4.24 37.06 -1.38
C ARG A 359 -2.74 37.22 -1.16
N ASN A 360 -1.92 36.24 -1.56
CA ASN A 360 -0.46 36.26 -1.39
C ASN A 360 -0.05 36.52 0.07
N LEU A 361 -0.69 35.79 0.99
CA LEU A 361 -0.40 35.81 2.43
C LEU A 361 -0.20 34.38 2.94
N MET A 362 0.64 34.24 3.95
CA MET A 362 0.63 33.09 4.85
C MET A 362 -0.26 33.39 6.05
N ARG A 363 -0.90 32.37 6.60
CA ARG A 363 -1.66 32.44 7.84
C ARG A 363 -1.16 31.37 8.80
N LEU A 364 -0.71 31.80 9.98
CA LEU A 364 -0.39 30.91 11.09
C LEU A 364 -1.50 30.98 12.12
N GLU A 365 -2.02 29.82 12.51
CA GLU A 365 -2.86 29.66 13.69
C GLU A 365 -2.20 28.77 14.73
N VAL A 366 -2.40 29.09 16.01
CA VAL A 366 -1.93 28.31 17.17
C VAL A 366 -3.01 28.45 18.25
N ASN A 367 -3.38 27.35 18.89
CA ASN A 367 -4.30 27.37 20.04
C ASN A 367 -3.61 26.95 21.34
N ALA A 368 -2.48 26.24 21.24
CA ALA A 368 -1.71 25.81 22.40
C ALA A 368 -1.04 26.99 23.11
N GLY A 369 -1.41 27.20 24.38
CA GLY A 369 -0.89 28.28 25.23
C GLY A 369 -1.50 29.65 24.92
N THR A 370 -1.30 30.17 23.72
CA THR A 370 -1.85 31.46 23.27
C THR A 370 -2.63 31.26 21.99
N GLU A 371 -3.90 31.67 21.97
CA GLU A 371 -4.66 31.72 20.73
C GLU A 371 -4.09 32.80 19.80
N LEU A 372 -3.54 32.35 18.67
CA LEU A 372 -2.87 33.17 17.68
C LEU A 372 -3.52 32.91 16.33
N ARG A 373 -3.89 33.97 15.62
CA ARG A 373 -4.30 33.91 14.20
C ARG A 373 -3.73 35.10 13.47
N GLN A 374 -2.64 34.91 12.73
CA GLN A 374 -1.89 36.01 12.14
C GLN A 374 -1.61 35.78 10.67
N ASN A 375 -1.76 36.84 9.88
CA ASN A 375 -1.42 36.84 8.46
C ASN A 375 -0.08 37.56 8.23
N LYS A 376 0.75 37.05 7.34
CA LYS A 376 2.00 37.71 6.94
C LYS A 376 2.28 37.48 5.45
N GLY A 377 2.65 38.56 4.76
CA GLY A 377 3.07 38.52 3.37
C GLY A 377 4.59 38.69 3.19
N PRO A 378 5.10 38.35 1.99
CA PRO A 378 4.35 37.71 0.90
C PRO A 378 4.12 36.21 1.14
N GLY A 379 3.05 35.66 0.57
CA GLY A 379 2.71 34.23 0.63
C GLY A 379 3.46 33.40 -0.41
N LEU A 380 3.02 32.13 -0.53
CA LEU A 380 3.49 31.23 -1.57
C LEU A 380 2.94 31.66 -2.94
N GLN A 381 3.68 31.35 -3.99
CA GLN A 381 3.27 31.48 -5.38
C GLN A 381 3.00 30.08 -5.95
N THR A 382 2.17 30.00 -6.99
CA THR A 382 1.90 28.74 -7.69
C THR A 382 3.14 28.20 -8.40
N ASN A 383 3.21 26.89 -8.60
CA ASN A 383 4.26 26.21 -9.38
C ASN A 383 5.70 26.51 -8.88
N SER A 384 5.87 26.73 -7.58
CA SER A 384 7.13 27.10 -6.96
C SER A 384 7.50 26.12 -5.85
N SER A 385 8.80 25.93 -5.61
CA SER A 385 9.31 25.11 -4.52
C SER A 385 9.73 25.98 -3.35
N TYR A 386 9.36 25.57 -2.14
CA TYR A 386 9.67 26.24 -0.90
C TYR A 386 10.24 25.25 0.11
N HIS A 387 11.14 25.73 0.94
CA HIS A 387 11.53 25.07 2.17
C HIS A 387 10.87 25.78 3.36
N ILE A 388 10.29 25.00 4.26
CA ILE A 388 9.53 25.47 5.42
C ILE A 388 10.28 25.05 6.68
N ASN A 389 10.71 26.05 7.46
CA ASN A 389 11.19 25.85 8.82
C ASN A 389 10.17 26.45 9.79
N TYR A 390 9.66 25.64 10.71
CA TYR A 390 8.74 26.06 11.76
C TYR A 390 9.29 25.69 13.13
N VAL A 391 9.17 26.59 14.09
CA VAL A 391 9.71 26.41 15.44
C VAL A 391 8.66 26.81 16.47
N PHE A 392 8.33 25.87 17.36
CA PHE A 392 7.60 26.13 18.60
C PHE A 392 8.57 26.00 19.76
N ASP A 393 8.90 27.10 20.44
CA ASP A 393 9.94 27.17 21.47
C ASP A 393 9.36 27.72 22.80
N THR A 394 9.22 26.84 23.79
CA THR A 394 8.70 27.20 25.12
C THR A 394 9.75 27.89 26.00
N ASN A 395 11.05 27.73 25.71
CA ASN A 395 12.12 28.43 26.42
C ASN A 395 12.16 29.91 25.99
N ALA A 396 12.12 30.15 24.67
CA ALA A 396 12.02 31.48 24.11
C ALA A 396 10.61 32.09 24.23
N ARG A 397 9.60 31.28 24.60
CA ARG A 397 8.18 31.66 24.62
C ARG A 397 7.71 32.22 23.29
N GLN A 398 8.10 31.53 22.21
CA GLN A 398 7.86 31.97 20.84
C GLN A 398 7.39 30.83 19.95
N VAL A 399 6.59 31.20 18.97
CA VAL A 399 6.29 30.39 17.78
C VAL A 399 6.73 31.18 16.55
N SER A 400 7.45 30.54 15.64
CA SER A 400 7.96 31.20 14.45
C SER A 400 7.94 30.27 13.25
N TYR A 401 7.93 30.86 12.07
CA TYR A 401 8.16 30.13 10.84
C TYR A 401 8.94 30.98 9.85
N LYS A 402 9.65 30.30 8.97
CA LYS A 402 10.42 30.86 7.87
C LYS A 402 10.13 30.01 6.63
N VAL A 403 9.80 30.69 5.53
CA VAL A 403 9.65 30.10 4.21
C VAL A 403 10.78 30.63 3.35
N THR A 404 11.55 29.74 2.73
CA THR A 404 12.63 30.08 1.79
C THR A 404 12.32 29.55 0.39
N SER A 405 12.85 30.23 -0.63
CA SER A 405 12.75 29.83 -2.04
C SER A 405 13.92 30.43 -2.82
N GLY A 406 14.57 29.64 -3.66
CA GLY A 406 15.70 30.09 -4.50
C GLY A 406 16.85 30.71 -3.70
N GLY A 407 17.16 30.15 -2.53
CA GLY A 407 18.20 30.64 -1.61
C GLY A 407 17.81 31.88 -0.77
N GLY A 408 16.68 32.52 -1.05
CA GLY A 408 16.20 33.70 -0.33
C GLY A 408 15.10 33.40 0.69
N THR A 409 14.92 34.29 1.67
CA THR A 409 13.74 34.26 2.56
C THR A 409 12.54 34.88 1.85
N ARG A 410 11.47 34.10 1.68
CA ARG A 410 10.20 34.57 1.14
C ARG A 410 9.38 35.30 2.19
N VAL A 411 9.21 34.68 3.34
CA VAL A 411 8.47 35.25 4.48
C VAL A 411 8.96 34.63 5.78
N GLN A 412 9.00 35.45 6.83
CA GLN A 412 9.33 35.02 8.18
C GLN A 412 8.47 35.78 9.18
N ALA A 413 8.03 35.09 10.23
CA ALA A 413 7.34 35.71 11.36
C ALA A 413 7.69 35.00 12.67
N SER A 414 7.60 35.74 13.77
CA SER A 414 7.73 35.22 15.14
C SER A 414 6.70 35.90 16.02
N TYR A 415 6.07 35.13 16.89
CA TYR A 415 4.98 35.56 17.78
C TYR A 415 5.20 34.99 19.18
N GLY A 416 4.64 35.64 20.19
CA GLY A 416 4.70 35.17 21.57
C GLY A 416 3.81 33.94 21.81
N ASN A 417 4.27 33.06 22.69
CA ASN A 417 3.59 31.85 23.15
C ASN A 417 3.67 31.81 24.70
N SER A 418 2.57 31.47 25.38
CA SER A 418 2.53 31.42 26.86
C SER A 418 2.89 30.06 27.45
N LEU A 419 3.00 29.01 26.63
CA LEU A 419 3.26 27.64 27.05
C LEU A 419 4.71 27.48 27.55
N ASN A 420 4.85 26.93 28.76
CA ASN A 420 6.17 26.75 29.40
C ASN A 420 6.79 25.36 29.16
N LYS A 421 5.99 24.38 28.71
CA LYS A 421 6.42 23.02 28.39
C LYS A 421 5.34 22.31 27.57
N ILE A 422 5.74 21.32 26.79
CA ILE A 422 4.83 20.45 26.04
C ILE A 422 4.85 19.08 26.72
N ASN A 423 3.72 18.58 27.19
CA ASN A 423 3.61 17.21 27.71
C ASN A 423 2.77 16.39 26.73
N THR A 424 3.30 15.25 26.28
CA THR A 424 2.62 14.48 25.23
C THR A 424 3.12 13.04 25.17
N GLY A 425 2.20 12.10 24.87
CA GLY A 425 2.54 10.72 24.50
C GLY A 425 2.67 10.50 22.99
N SER A 426 2.09 11.41 22.20
CA SER A 426 2.09 11.37 20.74
C SER A 426 1.65 12.72 20.17
N MET A 427 2.22 13.09 19.03
CA MET A 427 1.73 14.19 18.20
C MET A 427 1.33 13.67 16.84
N PHE A 428 0.54 14.44 16.09
CA PHE A 428 0.38 14.22 14.66
C PHE A 428 0.69 15.49 13.90
N ILE A 429 1.12 15.32 12.66
CA ILE A 429 1.18 16.38 11.67
C ILE A 429 0.41 15.96 10.43
N GLU A 430 -0.39 16.86 9.88
CA GLU A 430 -1.02 16.67 8.58
C GLU A 430 -0.46 17.62 7.54
N PHE A 431 -0.48 17.17 6.29
CA PHE A 431 -0.15 17.94 5.11
C PHE A 431 -1.30 17.83 4.11
N GLY A 432 -1.48 18.87 3.30
CA GLY A 432 -2.60 18.94 2.38
C GLY A 432 -3.94 19.21 3.07
N THR A 433 -5.02 19.12 2.29
CA THR A 433 -6.34 19.63 2.67
C THR A 433 -7.23 18.52 3.22
N GLN A 434 -7.68 18.67 4.47
CA GLN A 434 -8.88 18.01 4.98
C GLN A 434 -10.07 18.94 4.70
N LEU A 435 -10.94 18.57 3.76
CA LEU A 435 -12.11 19.40 3.44
C LEU A 435 -13.16 19.28 4.54
N ALA A 436 -13.44 20.40 5.22
CA ALA A 436 -14.61 20.56 6.05
C ALA A 436 -15.71 21.24 5.24
N PRO A 437 -16.97 20.74 5.23
CA PRO A 437 -18.06 21.35 4.46
C PRO A 437 -18.33 22.83 4.76
N GLU A 438 -17.97 23.30 5.96
CA GLU A 438 -18.26 24.65 6.46
C GLU A 438 -17.01 25.49 6.71
N GLY A 439 -15.82 24.92 6.50
CA GLY A 439 -14.56 25.56 6.90
C GLY A 439 -13.90 26.36 5.77
N PRO A 440 -12.90 27.20 6.10
CA PRO A 440 -12.22 28.05 5.13
C PRO A 440 -11.26 27.28 4.21
N GLU A 441 -11.13 25.96 4.35
CA GLU A 441 -10.16 25.11 3.66
C GLU A 441 -10.35 25.12 2.14
N ALA A 442 -9.23 25.11 1.44
CA ALA A 442 -9.16 25.03 -0.02
C ALA A 442 -8.29 23.84 -0.42
N THR A 443 -8.61 23.21 -1.55
CA THR A 443 -7.87 22.05 -2.05
C THR A 443 -6.45 22.42 -2.45
N THR A 444 -5.52 21.49 -2.22
CA THR A 444 -4.09 21.62 -2.56
C THR A 444 -3.71 20.68 -3.70
N TYR A 445 -4.62 20.45 -4.66
CA TYR A 445 -4.39 19.50 -5.75
C TYR A 445 -3.07 19.74 -6.48
N ASN A 446 -2.33 18.66 -6.74
CA ASN A 446 -1.00 18.60 -7.35
C ASN A 446 0.13 19.24 -6.52
N TRP A 447 -0.12 19.67 -5.28
CA TRP A 447 0.95 20.04 -4.37
C TRP A 447 1.74 18.80 -3.95
N LYS A 448 3.03 18.97 -3.77
CA LYS A 448 3.94 17.89 -3.39
C LYS A 448 4.69 18.27 -2.13
N PHE A 449 4.80 17.33 -1.21
CA PHE A 449 5.52 17.52 0.05
C PHE A 449 6.63 16.48 0.17
N SER A 450 7.81 16.94 0.61
CA SER A 450 9.01 16.10 0.65
C SER A 450 9.96 16.46 1.78
N ASN A 451 10.90 15.55 2.07
CA ASN A 451 12.06 15.77 2.95
C ASN A 451 11.70 16.27 4.36
N PHE A 452 10.68 15.67 4.96
CA PHE A 452 10.22 16.08 6.29
C PHE A 452 11.16 15.61 7.39
N GLN A 453 11.42 16.50 8.33
CA GLN A 453 12.05 16.24 9.61
C GLN A 453 11.28 16.97 10.71
N ALA A 454 11.00 16.27 11.81
CA ALA A 454 10.55 16.87 13.05
C ALA A 454 11.52 16.53 14.19
N GLN A 455 11.95 17.53 14.93
CA GLN A 455 12.80 17.38 16.11
C GLN A 455 12.04 17.85 17.35
N PHE A 456 11.96 16.97 18.35
CA PHE A 456 11.35 17.24 19.65
C PHE A 456 12.44 17.26 20.70
N ILE A 457 12.79 18.45 21.19
CA ILE A 457 13.92 18.70 22.09
C ILE A 457 13.38 18.84 23.52
N PRO A 458 13.89 18.03 24.49
CA PRO A 458 13.45 18.02 25.89
C PRO A 458 13.44 19.35 26.64
#